data_AF-A0A536JJV7-F1
#
_entry.id   AF-A0A536JJV7-F1
#
_cell.length_a   1.000
_cell.length_b   1.000
_cell.length_c   1.000
_cell.angle_alpha   90.00
_cell.angle_beta   90.00
_cell.angle_gamma   90.00
#
_symmetry.space_group_name_H-M   'P 1'
#
loop_
_entity.id
_entity.type
_entity.pdbx_description
1 polymer ?
#
loop_
_entity_poly.entity_id
_entity_poly.type
_entity_poly.pdbx_seq_one_letter_code
_entity_poly.pdbx_strand_id
1 'polypeptide(L)' 'MLLAIDVGNTNVTLALFDGERLAADWRVTSHRERTADELAIEIRQLFDLQGFQLNVVTGVVISSVVPTINP' A
#
# COMPACT_ATOMS: atom_id res chain seq x y z
N MET A 1 8.37 8.82 -6.10
CA MET A 1 7.76 8.86 -4.75
C MET A 1 7.94 7.50 -4.08
N LEU A 2 8.04 7.47 -2.75
CA LEU A 2 8.23 6.24 -1.97
C LEU A 2 6.87 5.76 -1.45
N LEU A 3 6.50 4.50 -1.72
CA LEU A 3 5.32 3.88 -1.12
C LEU A 3 5.74 3.06 0.10
N ALA A 4 5.30 3.46 1.28
CA ALA A 4 5.45 2.70 2.51
C ALA A 4 4.19 1.89 2.78
N ILE A 5 4.37 0.60 3.09
CA ILE A 5 3.30 -0.33 3.42
C ILE A 5 3.59 -0.93 4.79
N ASP A 6 2.63 -0.83 5.71
CA ASP A 6 2.68 -1.46 7.03
C ASP A 6 1.52 -2.45 7.17
N VAL A 7 1.86 -3.73 7.25
CA VAL A 7 0.91 -4.85 7.30
C VAL A 7 0.73 -5.30 8.75
N GLY A 8 -0.35 -4.87 9.36
CA GLY A 8 -0.80 -5.30 10.68
C GLY A 8 -1.75 -6.49 10.62
N ASN A 9 -2.10 -7.04 11.79
CA ASN A 9 -3.07 -8.14 11.89
C ASN A 9 -4.49 -7.75 11.42
N THR A 10 -4.89 -6.51 11.67
CA THR A 10 -6.25 -6.03 11.39
C THR A 10 -6.30 -5.06 10.21
N ASN A 11 -5.25 -4.27 10.01
CA ASN A 11 -5.22 -3.26 8.96
C ASN A 11 -3.87 -3.28 8.23
N VAL A 12 -3.92 -2.95 6.95
CA VAL A 12 -2.77 -2.56 6.13
C VAL A 12 -2.83 -1.05 5.95
N THR A 13 -1.75 -0.36 6.30
CA THR A 13 -1.58 1.07 6.08
C THR A 13 -0.65 1.28 4.89
N LEU A 14 -1.07 2.12 3.94
CA LEU A 14 -0.29 2.53 2.79
C LEU A 14 -0.05 4.03 2.88
N ALA A 15 1.18 4.48 2.63
CA ALA A 15 1.53 5.90 2.67
C ALA A 15 2.47 6.24 1.50
N LEU A 16 2.10 7.23 0.70
CA LEU A 16 2.89 7.73 -0.42
C LEU A 16 3.66 8.98 0.02
N PHE A 17 4.98 8.92 -0.04
CA PHE A 17 5.88 10.00 0.33
C PHE A 17 6.55 10.64 -0.89
N ASP A 18 6.54 11.97 -0.90
CA ASP A 18 7.24 12.83 -1.85
C ASP A 18 8.37 13.56 -1.09
N GLY A 19 9.54 12.92 -1.01
CA GLY A 19 10.59 13.34 -0.08
C GLY A 19 10.12 13.17 1.37
N GLU A 20 10.12 14.26 2.14
CA GLU A 20 9.64 14.31 3.53
C GLU A 20 8.13 14.56 3.64
N ARG A 21 7.44 14.84 2.53
CA ARG A 21 6.01 15.16 2.52
C ARG A 21 5.18 13.89 2.38
N LEU A 22 4.22 13.70 3.28
CA LEU A 22 3.15 12.71 3.11
C LEU A 22 2.18 13.22 2.02
N ALA A 23 2.22 12.61 0.84
CA ALA A 23 1.40 12.99 -0.31
C ALA A 23 -0.01 12.38 -0.23
N ALA A 24 -0.12 11.15 0.26
CA ALA A 24 -1.39 10.47 0.53
C ALA A 24 -1.18 9.32 1.52
N ASP A 25 -2.23 8.95 2.24
CA ASP A 25 -2.28 7.74 3.05
C ASP A 25 -3.63 7.04 2.93
N TRP A 26 -3.61 5.72 3.10
CA TRP A 26 -4.79 4.88 3.08
C TRP A 26 -4.68 3.81 4.15
N ARG A 27 -5.84 3.37 4.63
CA ARG A 27 -5.96 2.27 5.57
C ARG A 27 -7.02 1.31 5.07
N VAL A 28 -6.62 0.07 4.85
CA VAL A 28 -7.52 -1.01 4.42
C VAL A 28 -7.46 -2.15 5.44
N THR A 29 -8.50 -2.96 5.47
CA THR A 29 -8.53 -4.14 6.34
C THR A 29 -7.51 -5.17 5.86
N SER A 30 -6.85 -5.87 6.79
CA SER A 30 -5.94 -6.96 6.44
C SER A 30 -6.72 -8.19 5.97
N HIS A 31 -6.64 -8.50 4.69
CA HIS A 31 -7.25 -9.70 4.10
C HIS A 31 -6.17 -10.73 3.79
N ARG A 32 -6.09 -11.80 4.59
CA ARG A 32 -5.06 -12.84 4.47
C ARG A 32 -5.21 -13.73 3.22
N GLU A 33 -6.41 -13.84 2.69
CA GLU A 33 -6.73 -14.72 1.56
C GLU A 33 -6.69 -13.99 0.21
N ARG A 34 -6.32 -12.71 0.19
CA ARG A 34 -6.22 -11.95 -1.06
C ARG A 34 -5.03 -12.39 -1.89
N THR A 35 -5.27 -12.50 -3.18
CA THR A 35 -4.24 -12.69 -4.20
C THR A 35 -3.49 -11.38 -4.48
N ALA A 36 -2.31 -11.50 -5.10
CA ALA A 36 -1.52 -10.34 -5.51
C ALA A 36 -2.27 -9.45 -6.52
N ASP A 37 -3.06 -10.04 -7.42
CA ASP A 37 -3.83 -9.29 -8.42
C ASP A 37 -4.98 -8.48 -7.78
N GLU A 38 -5.67 -9.05 -6.80
CA GLU A 38 -6.69 -8.32 -6.04
C GLU A 38 -6.09 -7.14 -5.26
N LEU A 39 -4.91 -7.33 -4.67
CA LEU A 39 -4.17 -6.26 -4.01
C LEU A 39 -3.75 -5.18 -5.00
N ALA A 40 -3.28 -5.55 -6.20
CA ALA A 40 -2.89 -4.59 -7.23
C ALA A 40 -4.08 -3.74 -7.71
N ILE A 41 -5.26 -4.36 -7.87
CA ILE A 41 -6.50 -3.65 -8.21
C ILE A 41 -6.87 -2.64 -7.12
N GLU A 42 -6.84 -3.06 -5.85
CA GLU A 42 -7.18 -2.17 -4.73
C GLU A 42 -6.20 -1.00 -4.62
N ILE A 43 -4.90 -1.25 -4.66
CA ILE A 43 -3.88 -0.19 -4.60
C ILE A 43 -4.05 0.79 -5.77
N ARG A 44 -4.31 0.29 -6.99
CA ARG A 44 -4.57 1.15 -8.14
C ARG A 44 -5.78 2.05 -7.92
N GLN A 45 -6.89 1.49 -7.44
CA GLN A 45 -8.11 2.26 -7.17
C GLN A 45 -7.89 3.34 -6.09
N LEU A 46 -7.14 3.02 -5.03
CA LEU A 46 -6.80 3.98 -3.98
C LEU A 46 -5.97 5.16 -4.52
N PHE A 47 -5.03 4.87 -5.42
CA PHE A 47 -4.23 5.90 -6.11
C PHE A 47 -5.12 6.78 -7.01
N ASP A 48 -5.97 6.15 -7.83
CA ASP A 48 -6.86 6.85 -8.76
C ASP A 48 -7.82 7.79 -8.01
N LEU A 49 -8.33 7.39 -6.82
CA LEU A 49 -9.18 8.22 -5.96
C LEU A 49 -8.51 9.51 -5.47
N GLN A 50 -7.19 9.51 -5.34
CA GLN A 50 -6.39 10.66 -4.93
C GLN A 50 -5.73 11.38 -6.12
N GLY A 51 -6.08 11.00 -7.36
CA GLY A 51 -5.54 11.60 -8.58
C GLY A 51 -4.08 11.19 -8.87
N PHE A 52 -3.59 10.11 -8.26
CA PHE A 52 -2.27 9.57 -8.53
C PHE A 52 -2.34 8.41 -9.53
N GLN A 53 -1.25 8.22 -10.27
CA GLN A 53 -1.02 7.01 -11.07
C GLN A 53 0.09 6.19 -10.42
N LEU A 54 0.06 4.85 -10.56
CA LEU A 54 1.08 3.98 -9.96
C LEU A 54 2.51 4.24 -10.46
N ASN A 55 2.67 4.82 -11.66
CA ASN A 55 3.97 5.17 -12.23
C ASN A 55 4.76 6.24 -11.43
N VAL A 56 4.11 6.96 -10.50
CA VAL A 56 4.79 7.92 -9.64
C VAL A 56 5.60 7.24 -8.53
N VAL A 57 5.32 5.95 -8.27
CA VAL A 57 6.03 5.14 -7.27
C VAL A 57 7.36 4.70 -7.86
N THR A 58 8.45 5.10 -7.22
CA THR A 58 9.83 4.82 -7.63
C THR A 58 10.54 3.86 -6.68
N GLY A 59 9.92 3.55 -5.55
CA GLY A 59 10.42 2.60 -4.56
C GLY A 59 9.31 2.20 -3.59
N VAL A 60 9.43 1.00 -3.01
CA VAL A 60 8.48 0.44 -2.07
C VAL A 60 9.24 -0.05 -0.84
N VAL A 61 8.70 0.23 0.36
CA VAL A 61 9.18 -0.36 1.61
C VAL A 61 8.00 -1.07 2.29
N ILE A 62 8.25 -2.25 2.85
CA ILE A 62 7.22 -3.07 3.46
C ILE A 62 7.65 -3.46 4.88
N SER A 63 6.81 -3.16 5.85
CA SER A 63 6.83 -3.69 7.21
C SER A 63 5.66 -4.67 7.34
N SER A 64 5.89 -5.85 7.93
CA SER A 64 4.82 -6.83 8.13
C SER A 64 5.04 -7.61 9.41
N VAL A 65 3.99 -7.68 10.22
CA VAL A 65 3.91 -8.57 11.40
C VAL A 65 3.02 -9.79 11.13
N VAL A 66 2.62 -10.02 9.87
CA VAL A 66 1.75 -11.12 9.44
C VAL A 66 2.51 -12.04 8.46
N PRO A 67 3.13 -13.13 8.95
CA PRO A 67 4.02 -13.97 8.13
C PRO A 67 3.36 -14.60 6.91
N THR A 68 2.05 -14.89 6.98
CA THR A 68 1.30 -15.57 5.92
C THR A 68 1.00 -14.70 4.70
N ILE A 69 1.28 -13.39 4.75
CA ILE A 69 1.03 -12.45 3.66
C ILE A 69 2.31 -12.14 2.86
N ASN A 70 3.48 -12.54 3.36
CA ASN A 70 4.75 -12.30 2.67
C ASN A 70 5.06 -13.46 1.69
N PRO A 71 5.63 -13.17 0.51
CA PRO A 71 6.12 -14.20 -0.41
C PRO A 71 7.27 -15.04 0.18
#